data_AF-A0A3B9EXM3-F1
#
_entry.id   AF-A0A3B9EXM3-F1
#
_cell.length_a   1.000
_cell.length_b   1.000
_cell.length_c   1.000
_cell.angle_alpha   90.00
_cell.angle_beta   90.00
_cell.angle_gamma   90.00
#
_symmetry.space_group_name_H-M   'P 1'
#
loop_
_entity.id
_entity.type
_entity.pdbx_description
1 polymer ?
#
loop_
_entity_poly.entity_id
_entity_poly.type
_entity_poly.pdbx_seq_one_letter_code
_entity_poly.pdbx_strand_id
1 'polypeptide(L)'
;MKIAFESWIREKDHSLNVMKLFEESFTCYRNSAYRASLLFSHLAFLTIIKELIIKSDAPPELKTGRWTKLIQDLNDDDRWEKEVFEQLINSKAPIFNISENIRQQIKYWKDRRNDCAHFKDNEIEAHHTEAFWSFLKSNLQKITIEGGMQSLLNKFYRHYDPHYTPPNTDPTSLIKEIDEAVRIDELDEFWKTLFVKIGHDFAFEDMYETTVTKIVKLVFQNCNDQTVRSLVNHLKTNGHDLAIINVYPETFSQFEYSASEIREIWTKRAWRLKTLVFKIVAVLFSHGAIPFSEIKEANQLLISKATDCRPQDDWTHTHLAANGFGNEFFEIALNQNRLYDRDKWVP
;
A
#
# COMPACT_ATOMS: atom_id res chain seq x y z
N MET A 1 -13.82 -12.83 25.07
CA MET A 1 -12.79 -11.77 25.01
C MET A 1 -12.37 -11.60 23.55
N LYS A 2 -12.43 -10.38 22.99
CA LYS A 2 -12.01 -10.11 21.62
C LYS A 2 -10.50 -9.83 21.63
N ILE A 3 -9.71 -10.71 21.03
CA ILE A 3 -8.24 -10.57 20.99
C ILE A 3 -7.92 -9.59 19.86
N ALA A 4 -7.40 -8.40 20.17
CA ALA A 4 -7.12 -7.38 19.15
C ALA A 4 -6.11 -7.86 18.09
N PHE A 5 -5.14 -8.69 18.51
CA PHE A 5 -4.18 -9.32 17.61
C PHE A 5 -4.83 -10.32 16.64
N GLU A 6 -5.88 -11.03 17.06
CA GLU A 6 -6.60 -11.96 16.20
C GLU A 6 -7.30 -11.25 15.04
N SER A 7 -7.90 -10.08 15.27
CA SER A 7 -8.44 -9.28 14.17
C SER A 7 -7.32 -8.83 13.22
N TRP A 8 -6.23 -8.31 13.79
CA TRP A 8 -5.09 -7.83 13.01
C TRP A 8 -4.42 -8.91 12.14
N ILE A 9 -4.25 -10.14 12.64
CA ILE A 9 -3.60 -11.21 11.86
C ILE A 9 -4.51 -11.75 10.76
N ARG A 10 -5.84 -11.70 10.96
CA ARG A 10 -6.83 -12.12 9.94
C ARG A 10 -6.98 -11.13 8.79
N GLU A 11 -6.64 -9.86 9.01
CA GLU A 11 -6.60 -8.84 7.97
C GLU A 11 -5.41 -9.02 7.01
N LYS A 12 -4.47 -9.91 7.34
CA LYS A 12 -3.27 -10.20 6.54
C LYS A 12 -3.46 -11.49 5.74
N ASP A 13 -2.92 -11.51 4.52
CA ASP A 13 -2.92 -12.71 3.68
C ASP A 13 -1.80 -13.65 4.12
N HIS A 14 -2.14 -14.62 4.97
CA HIS A 14 -1.21 -15.63 5.49
C HIS A 14 -1.62 -17.03 5.01
N SER A 15 -0.65 -17.93 4.91
CA SER A 15 -0.94 -19.32 4.52
C SER A 15 -1.87 -20.00 5.52
N LEU A 16 -2.58 -21.03 5.04
CA LEU A 16 -3.46 -21.84 5.88
C LEU A 16 -2.69 -22.46 7.07
N ASN A 17 -1.41 -22.79 6.90
CA ASN A 17 -0.59 -23.38 7.96
C ASN A 17 -0.31 -22.35 9.07
N VAL A 18 0.08 -21.13 8.70
CA VAL A 18 0.27 -20.02 9.64
C VAL A 18 -1.03 -19.73 10.40
N MET A 19 -2.15 -19.65 9.69
CA MET A 19 -3.44 -19.35 10.31
C MET A 19 -3.88 -20.46 11.27
N LYS A 20 -3.72 -21.75 10.91
CA LYS A 20 -4.00 -22.88 11.81
C LYS A 20 -3.21 -22.77 13.12
N LEU A 21 -1.93 -22.43 13.05
CA LEU A 21 -1.09 -22.27 14.25
C LEU A 21 -1.58 -21.10 15.12
N PHE A 22 -2.00 -19.99 14.53
CA PHE A 22 -2.61 -18.91 15.30
C PHE A 22 -3.97 -19.29 15.90
N GLU A 23 -4.82 -20.05 15.20
CA GLU A 23 -6.08 -20.54 15.78
C GLU A 23 -5.86 -21.41 17.01
N GLU A 24 -4.90 -22.33 16.95
CA GLU A 24 -4.48 -23.15 18.10
C GLU A 24 -3.98 -22.27 19.24
N SER A 25 -3.17 -21.25 18.91
CA SER A 25 -2.69 -20.28 19.88
C SER A 25 -3.85 -19.52 20.57
N PHE A 26 -4.81 -19.00 19.81
CA PHE A 26 -5.97 -18.28 20.35
C PHE A 26 -6.88 -19.18 21.19
N THR A 27 -7.05 -20.44 20.76
CA THR A 27 -7.81 -21.43 21.50
C THR A 27 -7.15 -21.73 22.84
N CYS A 28 -5.84 -21.96 22.85
CA CYS A 28 -5.06 -22.14 24.07
C CYS A 28 -5.15 -20.91 24.99
N TYR A 29 -5.01 -19.71 24.42
CA TYR A 29 -5.08 -18.45 25.16
C TYR A 29 -6.41 -18.26 25.90
N ARG A 30 -7.53 -18.50 25.21
CA ARG A 30 -8.88 -18.38 25.78
C ARG A 30 -9.17 -19.39 26.89
N ASN A 31 -8.46 -20.52 26.89
CA ASN A 31 -8.54 -21.56 27.91
C ASN A 31 -7.44 -21.44 28.98
N SER A 32 -6.77 -20.28 29.07
CA SER A 32 -5.68 -20.00 30.01
C SER A 32 -4.47 -20.94 29.90
N ALA A 33 -4.33 -21.65 28.78
CA ALA A 33 -3.15 -22.45 28.44
C ALA A 33 -2.05 -21.57 27.83
N TYR A 34 -1.56 -20.57 28.58
CA TYR A 34 -0.69 -19.51 28.05
C TYR A 34 0.65 -20.02 27.52
N ARG A 35 1.23 -21.07 28.14
CA ARG A 35 2.44 -21.73 27.62
C ARG A 35 2.23 -22.29 26.21
N ALA A 36 1.13 -23.02 26.00
CA ALA A 36 0.78 -23.58 24.70
C ALA A 36 0.44 -22.47 23.69
N SER A 37 -0.26 -21.42 24.15
CA SER A 37 -0.54 -20.24 23.34
C SER A 37 0.74 -19.60 22.80
N LEU A 38 1.72 -19.34 23.66
CA LEU A 38 3.00 -18.75 23.25
C LEU A 38 3.81 -19.68 22.33
N LEU A 39 3.79 -20.99 22.59
CA LEU A 39 4.43 -21.99 21.73
C LEU A 39 3.89 -21.96 20.29
N PHE A 40 2.56 -22.03 20.14
CA PHE A 40 1.92 -22.01 18.83
C PHE A 40 2.10 -20.68 18.11
N SER A 41 2.02 -19.56 18.83
CA SER A 41 2.32 -18.24 18.26
C SER A 41 3.76 -18.13 17.77
N HIS A 42 4.73 -18.62 18.54
CA HIS A 42 6.14 -18.59 18.15
C HIS A 42 6.39 -19.50 16.94
N LEU A 43 5.73 -20.66 16.88
CA LEU A 43 5.82 -21.54 15.72
C LEU A 43 5.23 -20.87 14.48
N ALA A 44 4.05 -20.23 14.59
CA ALA A 44 3.44 -19.46 13.51
C ALA A 44 4.39 -18.35 12.99
N PHE A 45 5.05 -17.64 13.90
CA PHE A 45 6.06 -16.65 13.54
C PHE A 45 7.20 -17.25 12.71
N LEU A 46 7.81 -18.35 13.16
CA LEU A 46 8.88 -19.00 12.38
C LEU A 46 8.38 -19.52 11.03
N THR A 47 7.14 -20.00 10.95
CA THR A 47 6.52 -20.44 9.68
C THR A 47 6.38 -19.27 8.71
N ILE A 48 5.95 -18.08 9.17
CA ILE A 48 5.90 -16.87 8.32
C ILE A 48 7.30 -16.57 7.75
N ILE A 49 8.34 -16.61 8.60
CA ILE A 49 9.70 -16.32 8.16
C ILE A 49 10.22 -17.39 7.20
N LYS A 50 9.91 -18.68 7.43
CA LYS A 50 10.23 -19.77 6.49
C LYS A 50 9.62 -19.50 5.12
N GLU A 51 8.33 -19.19 5.08
CA GLU A 51 7.61 -18.91 3.83
C GLU A 51 8.17 -17.68 3.11
N LEU A 52 8.53 -16.62 3.85
CA LEU A 52 9.19 -15.43 3.32
C LEU A 52 10.52 -15.79 2.63
N ILE A 53 11.37 -16.62 3.26
CA ILE A 53 12.63 -17.07 2.66
C ILE A 53 12.37 -17.87 1.38
N ILE A 54 11.44 -18.82 1.41
CA ILE A 54 11.16 -19.71 0.28
C ILE A 54 10.61 -18.94 -0.93
N LYS A 55 9.77 -17.92 -0.70
CA LYS A 55 9.19 -17.09 -1.76
C LYS A 55 10.16 -16.07 -2.36
N SER A 56 11.25 -15.77 -1.65
CA SER A 56 12.18 -14.70 -2.02
C SER A 56 13.32 -15.20 -2.89
N ASP A 57 13.87 -14.29 -3.69
CA ASP A 57 15.12 -14.53 -4.41
C ASP A 57 16.33 -14.42 -3.48
N ALA A 58 17.42 -15.05 -3.89
CA ALA A 58 18.70 -14.93 -3.20
C ALA A 58 19.14 -13.45 -3.16
N PRO A 59 19.56 -12.92 -1.99
CA PRO A 59 20.18 -11.61 -1.92
C PRO A 59 21.39 -11.53 -2.87
N PRO A 60 21.59 -10.42 -3.61
CA PRO A 60 22.67 -10.31 -4.62
C PRO A 60 24.07 -10.56 -4.06
N GLU A 61 24.30 -10.17 -2.80
CA GLU A 61 25.59 -10.30 -2.12
C GLU A 61 25.82 -11.70 -1.52
N LEU A 62 24.79 -12.56 -1.54
CA LEU A 62 24.86 -13.91 -1.00
C LEU A 62 25.43 -14.87 -2.03
N LYS A 63 26.47 -15.63 -1.65
CA LYS A 63 26.98 -16.72 -2.50
C LYS A 63 25.84 -17.71 -2.82
N THR A 64 25.59 -17.98 -4.10
CA THR A 64 24.47 -18.83 -4.59
C THR A 64 24.36 -20.16 -3.86
N GLY A 65 25.49 -20.83 -3.59
CA GLY A 65 25.50 -22.11 -2.87
C GLY A 65 25.00 -22.04 -1.43
N ARG A 66 25.13 -20.89 -0.74
CA ARG A 66 24.55 -20.70 0.60
C ARG A 66 23.03 -20.63 0.54
N TRP A 67 22.47 -19.90 -0.44
CA TRP A 67 21.02 -19.81 -0.59
C TRP A 67 20.41 -21.16 -0.92
N THR A 68 20.98 -21.89 -1.89
CA THR A 68 20.49 -23.23 -2.25
C THR A 68 20.50 -24.18 -1.06
N LYS A 69 21.58 -24.18 -0.25
CA LYS A 69 21.65 -24.98 0.97
C LYS A 69 20.59 -24.56 1.99
N LEU A 70 20.42 -23.26 2.22
CA LEU A 70 19.39 -22.73 3.12
C LEU A 70 18.00 -23.23 2.69
N ILE A 71 17.64 -23.10 1.42
CA ILE A 71 16.35 -23.60 0.91
C ILE A 71 16.21 -25.10 1.10
N GLN A 72 17.28 -25.88 0.93
CA GLN A 72 17.26 -27.32 1.21
C GLN A 72 17.03 -27.62 2.69
N ASP A 73 17.74 -26.96 3.60
CA ASP A 73 17.61 -27.13 5.05
C ASP A 73 16.23 -26.65 5.56
N LEU A 74 15.59 -25.70 4.88
CA LEU A 74 14.22 -25.27 5.19
C LEU A 74 13.14 -26.27 4.76
N ASN A 75 13.44 -27.15 3.81
CA ASN A 75 12.52 -28.23 3.40
C ASN A 75 12.71 -29.51 4.23
N ASP A 76 13.67 -29.53 5.16
CA ASP A 76 13.89 -30.61 6.12
C ASP A 76 13.11 -30.31 7.42
N ASP A 77 12.12 -31.16 7.73
CA ASP A 77 11.21 -30.99 8.87
C ASP A 77 11.93 -30.99 10.23
N ASP A 78 13.09 -31.64 10.33
CA ASP A 78 13.87 -31.72 11.58
C ASP A 78 14.80 -30.51 11.78
N ARG A 79 15.02 -29.70 10.74
CA ARG A 79 16.03 -28.64 10.74
C ARG A 79 15.48 -27.25 10.57
N TRP A 80 14.36 -27.10 9.87
CA TRP A 80 13.91 -25.79 9.39
C TRP A 80 13.71 -24.78 10.54
N GLU A 81 13.15 -25.17 11.70
CA GLU A 81 12.94 -24.22 12.83
C GLU A 81 14.27 -23.63 13.29
N LYS A 82 15.29 -24.48 13.43
CA LYS A 82 16.63 -24.08 13.85
C LYS A 82 17.26 -23.17 12.80
N GLU A 83 17.16 -23.54 11.53
CA GLU A 83 17.76 -22.79 10.44
C GLU A 83 17.12 -21.40 10.29
N VAL A 84 15.79 -21.30 10.31
CA VAL A 84 15.07 -20.01 10.30
C VAL A 84 15.56 -19.12 11.44
N PHE A 85 15.62 -19.68 12.66
CA PHE A 85 16.06 -18.92 13.81
C PHE A 85 17.51 -18.44 13.66
N GLU A 86 18.42 -19.30 13.21
CA GLU A 86 19.83 -18.94 12.99
C GLU A 86 19.96 -17.79 11.98
N GLN A 87 19.18 -17.80 10.89
CA GLN A 87 19.17 -16.69 9.93
C GLN A 87 18.61 -15.39 10.52
N LEU A 88 17.56 -15.46 11.35
CA LEU A 88 17.01 -14.28 12.03
C LEU A 88 18.01 -13.61 12.97
N ILE A 89 18.88 -14.39 13.63
CA ILE A 89 19.85 -13.83 14.60
C ILE A 89 21.25 -13.60 14.02
N ASN A 90 21.49 -13.96 12.75
CA ASN A 90 22.78 -13.83 12.10
C ASN A 90 23.09 -12.36 11.77
N SER A 91 24.11 -11.79 12.42
CA SER A 91 24.58 -10.43 12.18
C SER A 91 25.86 -10.34 11.33
N LYS A 92 26.54 -11.47 11.07
CA LYS A 92 27.82 -11.49 10.33
C LYS A 92 27.64 -11.49 8.83
N ALA A 93 26.67 -12.27 8.37
CA ALA A 93 26.29 -12.34 6.97
C ALA A 93 24.76 -12.46 6.93
N PRO A 94 24.04 -11.39 7.31
CA PRO A 94 22.60 -11.41 7.40
C PRO A 94 21.98 -11.71 6.02
N ILE A 95 20.80 -12.31 6.05
CA ILE A 95 19.89 -12.32 4.90
C ILE A 95 18.68 -11.44 5.15
N PHE A 96 18.48 -11.00 6.39
CA PHE A 96 17.39 -10.14 6.82
C PHE A 96 17.92 -8.76 7.18
N ASN A 97 17.27 -7.73 6.65
CA ASN A 97 17.61 -6.33 6.91
C ASN A 97 16.95 -5.83 8.21
N ILE A 98 17.35 -6.41 9.35
CA ILE A 98 16.85 -6.04 10.69
C ILE A 98 17.95 -5.58 11.63
N SER A 99 17.60 -4.62 12.50
CA SER A 99 18.51 -4.08 13.51
C SER A 99 18.92 -5.13 14.55
N GLU A 100 20.10 -4.95 15.15
CA GLU A 100 20.57 -5.82 16.24
C GLU A 100 19.58 -5.83 17.42
N ASN A 101 18.88 -4.71 17.66
CA ASN A 101 17.85 -4.65 18.70
C ASN A 101 16.70 -5.64 18.45
N ILE A 102 16.20 -5.72 17.20
CA ILE A 102 15.17 -6.71 16.83
C ILE A 102 15.73 -8.13 16.99
N ARG A 103 16.98 -8.39 16.59
CA ARG A 103 17.62 -9.70 16.76
C ARG A 103 17.69 -10.12 18.23
N GLN A 104 17.99 -9.20 19.14
CA GLN A 104 17.99 -9.47 20.58
C GLN A 104 16.59 -9.76 21.11
N GLN A 105 15.57 -9.04 20.65
CA GLN A 105 14.17 -9.34 21.00
C GLN A 105 13.74 -10.72 20.50
N ILE A 106 14.16 -11.12 19.29
CA ILE A 106 13.90 -12.48 18.76
C ILE A 106 14.56 -13.55 19.63
N LYS A 107 15.80 -13.34 20.09
CA LYS A 107 16.47 -14.25 21.03
C LYS A 107 15.69 -14.39 22.33
N TYR A 108 15.23 -13.27 22.90
CA TYR A 108 14.40 -13.27 24.10
C TYR A 108 13.13 -14.13 23.92
N TRP A 109 12.44 -14.01 22.79
CA TRP A 109 11.22 -14.80 22.54
C TRP A 109 11.49 -16.29 22.35
N LYS A 110 12.64 -16.66 21.76
CA LYS A 110 13.08 -18.06 21.73
C LYS A 110 13.28 -18.61 23.15
N ASP A 111 13.88 -17.83 24.05
CA ASP A 111 14.11 -18.26 25.42
C ASP A 111 12.78 -18.47 26.17
N ARG A 112 11.79 -17.57 25.98
CA ARG A 112 10.44 -17.76 26.52
C ARG A 112 9.73 -18.99 25.93
N ARG A 113 9.86 -19.24 24.62
CA ARG A 113 9.36 -20.48 23.97
C ARG A 113 10.01 -21.72 24.59
N ASN A 114 11.31 -21.69 24.88
CA ASN A 114 12.02 -22.79 25.53
C ASN A 114 11.53 -23.02 26.96
N ASP A 115 11.21 -21.96 27.71
CA ASP A 115 10.60 -22.07 29.03
C ASP A 115 9.24 -22.79 28.97
N CYS A 116 8.43 -22.48 27.95
CA CYS A 116 7.16 -23.17 27.70
C CYS A 116 7.36 -24.66 27.38
N ALA A 117 8.28 -25.01 26.47
CA ALA A 117 8.48 -26.37 26.00
C ALA A 117 9.12 -27.31 27.04
N HIS A 118 10.06 -26.81 27.83
CA HIS A 118 10.84 -27.61 28.77
C HIS A 118 10.38 -27.50 30.22
N PHE A 119 9.23 -26.86 30.45
CA PHE A 119 8.64 -26.63 31.78
C PHE A 119 9.66 -26.07 32.79
N LYS A 120 10.49 -25.12 32.35
CA LYS A 120 11.46 -24.44 33.22
C LYS A 120 10.74 -23.57 34.25
N ASP A 121 11.44 -23.23 35.34
CA ASP A 121 10.93 -22.55 36.54
C ASP A 121 10.29 -21.17 36.29
N ASN A 122 10.50 -20.57 35.12
CA ASN A 122 9.90 -19.27 34.80
C ASN A 122 8.39 -19.38 34.58
N GLU A 123 7.63 -18.51 35.23
CA GLU A 123 6.20 -18.41 35.04
C GLU A 123 5.86 -17.79 33.67
N ILE A 124 4.85 -18.37 32.99
CA ILE A 124 4.36 -17.89 31.70
C ILE A 124 2.87 -17.65 31.83
N GLU A 125 2.50 -16.38 31.83
CA GLU A 125 1.14 -15.90 31.95
C GLU A 125 0.62 -15.25 30.67
N ALA A 126 -0.64 -14.82 30.71
CA ALA A 126 -1.34 -14.10 29.65
C ALA A 126 -0.51 -12.96 29.03
N HIS A 127 0.07 -12.10 29.88
CA HIS A 127 0.80 -10.91 29.45
C HIS A 127 2.04 -11.23 28.60
N HIS A 128 2.66 -12.40 28.76
CA HIS A 128 3.78 -12.82 27.92
C HIS A 128 3.32 -13.12 26.48
N THR A 129 2.17 -13.76 26.32
CA THR A 129 1.57 -13.99 24.99
C THR A 129 1.17 -12.67 24.35
N GLU A 130 0.50 -11.79 25.10
CA GLU A 130 0.08 -10.48 24.59
C GLU A 130 1.27 -9.59 24.20
N ALA A 131 2.35 -9.62 24.98
CA ALA A 131 3.59 -8.93 24.67
C ALA A 131 4.25 -9.50 23.40
N PHE A 132 4.21 -10.82 23.19
CA PHE A 132 4.72 -11.42 21.95
C PHE A 132 3.89 -11.01 20.74
N TRP A 133 2.56 -11.04 20.85
CA TRP A 133 1.66 -10.53 19.81
C TRP A 133 1.90 -9.06 19.50
N SER A 134 2.13 -8.23 20.51
CA SER A 134 2.50 -6.83 20.32
C SER A 134 3.83 -6.71 19.57
N PHE A 135 4.82 -7.52 19.94
CA PHE A 135 6.09 -7.59 19.22
C PHE A 135 5.90 -7.93 17.74
N LEU A 136 5.10 -8.96 17.42
CA LEU A 136 4.81 -9.35 16.04
C LEU A 136 4.15 -8.21 15.27
N LYS A 137 3.10 -7.62 15.85
CA LYS A 137 2.38 -6.49 15.24
C LYS A 137 3.31 -5.32 14.93
N SER A 138 4.29 -5.04 15.79
CA SER A 138 5.23 -3.93 15.61
C SER A 138 6.41 -4.21 14.69
N ASN A 139 6.78 -5.47 14.47
CA ASN A 139 8.07 -5.80 13.84
C ASN A 139 7.99 -6.76 12.66
N LEU A 140 6.89 -7.49 12.45
CA LEU A 140 6.83 -8.50 11.37
C LEU A 140 7.14 -7.90 10.00
N GLN A 141 6.56 -6.74 9.67
CA GLN A 141 6.80 -6.04 8.39
C GLN A 141 8.20 -5.43 8.25
N LYS A 142 8.98 -5.36 9.33
CA LYS A 142 10.38 -4.88 9.28
C LYS A 142 11.33 -6.02 8.92
N ILE A 143 10.89 -7.27 9.02
CA ILE A 143 11.69 -8.45 8.72
C ILE A 143 11.58 -8.73 7.22
N THR A 144 12.38 -8.03 6.43
CA THR A 144 12.48 -8.23 4.97
C THR A 144 13.83 -8.81 4.61
N ILE A 145 13.91 -9.45 3.44
CA ILE A 145 15.16 -10.00 2.92
C ILE A 145 16.03 -8.87 2.36
N GLU A 146 17.32 -8.94 2.65
CA GLU A 146 18.32 -7.97 2.20
C GLU A 146 18.39 -7.95 0.67
N GLY A 147 18.32 -6.76 0.08
CA GLY A 147 18.18 -6.60 -1.37
C GLY A 147 16.79 -6.89 -1.93
N GLY A 148 15.78 -7.16 -1.07
CA GLY A 148 14.39 -7.41 -1.48
C GLY A 148 13.81 -6.29 -2.36
N MET A 149 13.95 -5.03 -1.93
CA MET A 149 13.55 -3.86 -2.71
C MET A 149 14.24 -3.83 -4.09
N GLN A 150 15.56 -3.99 -4.14
CA GLN A 150 16.32 -3.94 -5.39
C GLN A 150 15.99 -5.11 -6.32
N SER A 151 15.77 -6.31 -5.76
CA SER A 151 15.32 -7.49 -6.51
C SER A 151 13.94 -7.24 -7.11
N LEU A 152 13.00 -6.73 -6.32
CA LEU A 152 11.65 -6.44 -6.79
C LEU A 152 11.66 -5.34 -7.88
N LEU A 153 12.44 -4.27 -7.71
CA LEU A 153 12.65 -3.26 -8.75
C LEU A 153 13.16 -3.90 -10.05
N ASN A 154 14.13 -4.82 -9.97
CA ASN A 154 14.64 -5.54 -11.14
C ASN A 154 13.57 -6.42 -11.81
N LYS A 155 12.71 -7.09 -11.03
CA LYS A 155 11.56 -7.84 -11.57
C LYS A 155 10.61 -6.93 -12.33
N PHE A 156 10.27 -5.77 -11.75
CA PHE A 156 9.45 -4.76 -12.40
C PHE A 156 10.06 -4.29 -13.72
N TYR A 157 11.36 -4.01 -13.75
CA TYR A 157 12.04 -3.58 -14.98
C TYR A 157 12.00 -4.65 -16.06
N ARG A 158 12.22 -5.91 -15.69
CA ARG A 158 12.13 -7.04 -16.61
C ARG A 158 10.70 -7.29 -17.10
N HIS A 159 9.70 -7.09 -16.24
CA HIS A 159 8.28 -7.26 -16.58
C HIS A 159 7.82 -6.26 -17.62
N TYR A 160 8.30 -5.02 -17.54
CA TYR A 160 7.92 -3.97 -18.49
C TYR A 160 8.88 -3.79 -19.67
N ASP A 161 9.89 -4.64 -19.79
CA ASP A 161 10.75 -4.71 -20.97
C ASP A 161 10.15 -5.66 -22.02
N PRO A 162 9.75 -5.17 -23.21
CA PRO A 162 9.14 -5.98 -24.26
C PRO A 162 10.02 -7.11 -24.80
N HIS A 163 11.34 -7.08 -24.56
CA HIS A 163 12.25 -8.17 -24.95
C HIS A 163 12.12 -9.40 -24.05
N TYR A 164 11.69 -9.21 -22.80
CA TYR A 164 11.59 -10.28 -21.82
C TYR A 164 10.16 -10.72 -21.55
N THR A 165 9.21 -9.79 -21.64
CA THR A 165 7.82 -10.03 -21.23
C THR A 165 6.88 -9.48 -22.29
N PRO A 166 5.87 -10.25 -22.75
CA PRO A 166 4.88 -9.75 -23.69
C PRO A 166 4.16 -8.50 -23.17
N PRO A 167 3.87 -7.51 -24.04
CA PRO A 167 3.07 -6.36 -23.66
C PRO A 167 1.71 -6.77 -23.05
N ASN A 168 1.25 -6.03 -22.05
CA ASN A 168 0.00 -6.27 -21.31
C ASN A 168 -0.04 -7.53 -20.42
N THR A 169 1.11 -8.19 -20.17
CA THR A 169 1.17 -9.22 -19.13
C THR A 169 0.80 -8.64 -17.77
N ASP A 170 -0.08 -9.32 -17.03
CA ASP A 170 -0.58 -8.87 -15.73
C ASP A 170 0.55 -8.79 -14.68
N PRO A 171 0.82 -7.60 -14.09
CA PRO A 171 1.84 -7.42 -13.07
C PRO A 171 1.33 -7.69 -11.64
N THR A 172 0.08 -8.11 -11.45
CA THR A 172 -0.56 -8.21 -10.12
C THR A 172 0.24 -9.07 -9.13
N SER A 173 0.90 -10.14 -9.57
CA SER A 173 1.78 -10.94 -8.72
C SER A 173 2.94 -10.13 -8.16
N LEU A 174 3.62 -9.34 -9.00
CA LEU A 174 4.72 -8.46 -8.60
C LEU A 174 4.25 -7.33 -7.67
N ILE A 175 3.05 -6.80 -7.91
CA ILE A 175 2.46 -5.76 -7.06
C ILE A 175 2.27 -6.27 -5.63
N LYS A 176 1.79 -7.52 -5.46
CA LYS A 176 1.61 -8.12 -4.13
C LYS A 176 2.93 -8.34 -3.39
N GLU A 177 4.03 -8.55 -4.09
CA GLU A 177 5.36 -8.71 -3.47
C GLU A 177 5.85 -7.43 -2.76
N ILE A 178 5.31 -6.24 -3.09
CA ILE A 178 5.75 -4.98 -2.48
C ILE A 178 5.64 -5.02 -0.95
N ASP A 179 4.55 -5.58 -0.43
CA ASP A 179 4.26 -5.66 1.01
C ASP A 179 5.28 -6.49 1.80
N GLU A 180 5.92 -7.46 1.14
CA GLU A 180 6.89 -8.38 1.76
C GLU A 180 8.35 -7.98 1.46
N ALA A 181 8.59 -7.39 0.29
CA ALA A 181 9.93 -7.14 -0.22
C ALA A 181 10.50 -5.75 0.14
N VAL A 182 9.63 -4.77 0.38
CA VAL A 182 10.04 -3.37 0.60
C VAL A 182 9.77 -2.95 2.03
N ARG A 183 10.80 -2.44 2.71
CA ARG A 183 10.59 -1.91 4.07
C ARG A 183 9.78 -0.64 4.03
N ILE A 184 9.02 -0.42 5.09
CA ILE A 184 8.18 0.78 5.28
C ILE A 184 8.97 2.08 5.06
N ASP A 185 10.19 2.16 5.59
CA ASP A 185 11.06 3.33 5.50
C ASP A 185 11.79 3.46 4.15
N GLU A 186 11.72 2.43 3.31
CA GLU A 186 12.26 2.42 1.95
C GLU A 186 11.17 2.64 0.89
N LEU A 187 9.87 2.59 1.25
CA LEU A 187 8.77 2.69 0.30
C LEU A 187 8.79 3.96 -0.54
N ASP A 188 9.11 5.12 0.03
CA ASP A 188 9.18 6.38 -0.74
C ASP A 188 10.27 6.34 -1.82
N GLU A 189 11.45 5.84 -1.48
CA GLU A 189 12.55 5.66 -2.45
C GLU A 189 12.22 4.57 -3.48
N PHE A 190 11.49 3.51 -3.08
CA PHE A 190 10.97 2.51 -3.98
C PHE A 190 10.04 3.12 -5.02
N TRP A 191 9.04 3.93 -4.61
CA TRP A 191 8.13 4.59 -5.55
C TRP A 191 8.89 5.49 -6.52
N LYS A 192 9.75 6.35 -5.99
CA LYS A 192 10.58 7.24 -6.78
C LYS A 192 11.40 6.48 -7.82
N THR A 193 12.07 5.41 -7.40
CA THR A 193 12.95 4.63 -8.28
C THR A 193 12.15 3.85 -9.33
N LEU A 194 11.05 3.21 -8.93
CA LEU A 194 10.16 2.45 -9.80
C LEU A 194 9.58 3.35 -10.90
N PHE A 195 9.07 4.49 -10.49
CA PHE A 195 8.38 5.45 -11.35
C PHE A 195 9.31 6.15 -12.32
N VAL A 196 10.51 6.56 -11.89
CA VAL A 196 11.51 7.14 -12.80
C VAL A 196 11.94 6.16 -13.89
N LYS A 197 12.03 4.86 -13.57
CA LYS A 197 12.62 3.89 -14.49
C LYS A 197 11.59 3.17 -15.38
N ILE A 198 10.36 2.97 -14.91
CA ILE A 198 9.26 2.47 -15.76
C ILE A 198 8.62 3.62 -16.53
N GLY A 199 8.48 4.77 -15.89
CA GLY A 199 7.91 5.96 -16.48
C GLY A 199 8.97 6.76 -17.23
N HIS A 200 9.30 6.33 -18.45
CA HIS A 200 9.89 7.27 -19.43
C HIS A 200 8.95 8.48 -19.68
N ASP A 201 7.65 8.33 -19.38
CA ASP A 201 6.59 9.30 -19.61
C ASP A 201 5.84 9.67 -18.31
N PHE A 202 6.52 10.33 -17.36
CA PHE A 202 5.82 11.11 -16.32
C PHE A 202 5.22 12.41 -16.90
N ALA A 203 4.61 12.33 -18.08
CA ALA A 203 3.75 13.37 -18.60
C ALA A 203 2.37 13.16 -17.97
N PHE A 204 2.17 13.60 -16.73
CA PHE A 204 0.83 13.76 -16.15
C PHE A 204 -0.03 14.82 -16.87
N GLU A 205 0.48 15.33 -17.99
CA GLU A 205 -0.25 16.12 -18.97
C GLU A 205 -1.11 15.25 -19.91
N ASP A 206 -0.82 13.94 -20.01
CA ASP A 206 -1.55 13.04 -20.90
C ASP A 206 -2.85 12.55 -20.24
N MET A 207 -3.95 12.81 -20.95
CA MET A 207 -5.33 12.57 -20.51
C MET A 207 -5.72 11.08 -20.47
N TYR A 208 -4.75 10.16 -20.39
CA TYR A 208 -4.93 8.74 -20.66
C TYR A 208 -4.23 7.86 -19.62
N GLU A 209 -4.72 6.61 -19.56
CA GLU A 209 -4.14 5.57 -18.72
C GLU A 209 -2.73 5.20 -19.19
N THR A 210 -1.74 5.41 -18.32
CA THR A 210 -0.34 5.01 -18.55
C THR A 210 0.03 3.77 -17.71
N THR A 211 1.17 3.15 -18.01
CA THR A 211 1.73 2.04 -17.19
C THR A 211 1.83 2.42 -15.71
N VAL A 212 2.28 3.64 -15.41
CA VAL A 212 2.39 4.13 -14.03
C VAL A 212 1.01 4.21 -13.38
N THR A 213 0.03 4.79 -14.06
CA THR A 213 -1.33 4.89 -13.49
C THR A 213 -1.93 3.50 -13.24
N LYS A 214 -1.70 2.52 -14.13
CA LYS A 214 -2.11 1.12 -13.92
C LYS A 214 -1.46 0.51 -12.68
N ILE A 215 -0.15 0.71 -12.50
CA ILE A 215 0.56 0.28 -11.29
C ILE A 215 -0.09 0.87 -10.04
N VAL A 216 -0.33 2.19 -10.03
CA VAL A 216 -0.96 2.88 -8.90
C VAL A 216 -2.33 2.28 -8.58
N LYS A 217 -3.19 2.07 -9.59
CA LYS A 217 -4.49 1.43 -9.42
C LYS A 217 -4.38 0.02 -8.84
N LEU A 218 -3.44 -0.79 -9.33
CA LEU A 218 -3.23 -2.14 -8.84
C LEU A 218 -2.71 -2.14 -7.40
N VAL A 219 -1.86 -1.18 -7.00
CA VAL A 219 -1.42 -1.03 -5.61
C VAL A 219 -2.61 -0.74 -4.70
N PHE A 220 -3.52 0.18 -5.08
CA PHE A 220 -4.74 0.44 -4.30
C PHE A 220 -5.65 -0.79 -4.14
N GLN A 221 -5.59 -1.73 -5.08
CA GLN A 221 -6.44 -2.92 -5.08
C GLN A 221 -5.82 -4.13 -4.37
N ASN A 222 -4.49 -4.21 -4.32
CA ASN A 222 -3.80 -5.46 -3.97
C ASN A 222 -2.78 -5.34 -2.83
N CYS A 223 -2.41 -4.13 -2.41
CA CYS A 223 -1.47 -3.93 -1.32
C CYS A 223 -2.18 -3.53 -0.02
N ASN A 224 -1.51 -3.73 1.10
CA ASN A 224 -2.04 -3.33 2.40
C ASN A 224 -2.07 -1.80 2.61
N ASP A 225 -2.84 -1.36 3.61
CA ASP A 225 -3.02 0.06 3.93
C ASP A 225 -1.73 0.85 4.14
N GLN A 226 -0.67 0.22 4.62
CA GLN A 226 0.58 0.91 4.90
C GLN A 226 1.32 1.25 3.60
N THR A 227 1.39 0.29 2.68
CA THR A 227 1.89 0.49 1.33
C THR A 227 1.05 1.53 0.58
N VAL A 228 -0.27 1.42 0.65
CA VAL A 228 -1.21 2.38 0.05
C VAL A 228 -1.02 3.78 0.61
N ARG A 229 -0.96 3.96 1.93
CA ARG A 229 -0.71 5.28 2.57
C ARG A 229 0.62 5.88 2.15
N SER A 230 1.67 5.06 2.04
CA SER A 230 2.97 5.53 1.55
C SER A 230 2.87 6.04 0.11
N LEU A 231 2.19 5.29 -0.77
CA LEU A 231 1.97 5.71 -2.16
C LEU A 231 1.14 7.00 -2.24
N VAL A 232 0.05 7.11 -1.47
CA VAL A 232 -0.78 8.32 -1.42
C VAL A 232 0.06 9.54 -1.01
N ASN A 233 0.85 9.42 0.05
CA ASN A 233 1.73 10.50 0.51
C ASN A 233 2.76 10.89 -0.57
N HIS A 234 3.36 9.90 -1.23
CA HIS A 234 4.28 10.13 -2.34
C HIS A 234 3.62 10.90 -3.48
N LEU A 235 2.42 10.48 -3.91
CA LEU A 235 1.66 11.12 -4.99
C LEU A 235 1.24 12.56 -4.63
N LYS A 236 0.75 12.80 -3.41
CA LYS A 236 0.36 14.13 -2.93
C LYS A 236 1.56 15.07 -2.86
N THR A 237 2.68 14.60 -2.31
CA THR A 237 3.92 15.39 -2.16
C THR A 237 4.48 15.83 -3.51
N ASN A 238 4.42 14.95 -4.51
CA ASN A 238 4.92 15.24 -5.86
C ASN A 238 3.86 15.88 -6.78
N GLY A 239 2.63 16.11 -6.30
CA GLY A 239 1.55 16.76 -7.04
C GLY A 239 0.96 15.92 -8.19
N HIS A 240 1.01 14.60 -8.04
CA HIS A 240 0.61 13.60 -9.04
C HIS A 240 -0.75 12.95 -8.75
N ASP A 241 -1.23 13.10 -7.52
CA ASP A 241 -2.53 12.69 -7.01
C ASP A 241 -3.72 13.06 -7.92
N LEU A 242 -3.82 14.31 -8.38
CA LEU A 242 -4.95 14.77 -9.20
C LEU A 242 -5.00 14.09 -10.57
N ALA A 243 -3.85 13.74 -11.13
CA ALA A 243 -3.81 13.07 -12.41
C ALA A 243 -4.21 11.59 -12.29
N ILE A 244 -3.91 10.95 -11.16
CA ILE A 244 -4.47 9.63 -10.82
C ILE A 244 -5.99 9.71 -10.69
N ILE A 245 -6.52 10.72 -9.98
CA ILE A 245 -7.96 10.93 -9.82
C ILE A 245 -8.64 11.21 -11.16
N ASN A 246 -7.97 11.92 -12.07
CA ASN A 246 -8.47 12.17 -13.41
C ASN A 246 -8.68 10.88 -14.21
N VAL A 247 -7.75 9.92 -14.11
CA VAL A 247 -7.82 8.63 -14.82
C VAL A 247 -8.76 7.67 -14.10
N TYR A 248 -8.71 7.63 -12.77
CA TYR A 248 -9.50 6.72 -11.92
C TYR A 248 -10.25 7.50 -10.82
N PRO A 249 -11.38 8.14 -11.13
CA PRO A 249 -12.18 8.89 -10.16
C PRO A 249 -12.57 8.08 -8.93
N GLU A 250 -12.74 6.77 -9.07
CA GLU A 250 -13.09 5.85 -7.98
C GLU A 250 -12.02 5.79 -6.87
N THR A 251 -10.80 6.23 -7.15
CA THR A 251 -9.68 6.21 -6.19
C THR A 251 -9.67 7.42 -5.27
N PHE A 252 -10.55 8.42 -5.49
CA PHE A 252 -10.56 9.67 -4.74
C PHE A 252 -10.57 9.49 -3.22
N SER A 253 -11.38 8.55 -2.72
CA SER A 253 -11.51 8.29 -1.28
C SER A 253 -10.22 7.79 -0.63
N GLN A 254 -9.32 7.16 -1.39
CA GLN A 254 -8.03 6.66 -0.89
C GLN A 254 -7.07 7.78 -0.50
N PHE A 255 -7.24 8.99 -1.05
CA PHE A 255 -6.33 10.11 -0.81
C PHE A 255 -6.58 10.86 0.51
N GLU A 256 -7.72 10.59 1.17
CA GLU A 256 -8.09 11.12 2.49
C GLU A 256 -7.79 12.62 2.66
N TYR A 257 -8.19 13.44 1.67
CA TYR A 257 -7.95 14.88 1.73
C TYR A 257 -8.69 15.53 2.89
N SER A 258 -8.00 16.41 3.61
CA SER A 258 -8.59 17.34 4.57
C SER A 258 -9.45 18.40 3.86
N ALA A 259 -10.37 19.03 4.59
CA ALA A 259 -11.20 20.12 4.06
C ALA A 259 -10.36 21.28 3.48
N SER A 260 -9.22 21.60 4.09
CA SER A 260 -8.27 22.59 3.57
C SER A 260 -7.65 22.17 2.24
N GLU A 261 -7.28 20.90 2.09
CA GLU A 261 -6.74 20.38 0.84
C GLU A 261 -7.81 20.37 -0.26
N ILE A 262 -9.04 19.95 0.06
CA ILE A 262 -10.16 20.03 -0.89
C ILE A 262 -10.34 21.46 -1.39
N ARG A 263 -10.36 22.45 -0.48
CA ARG A 263 -10.46 23.86 -0.86
C ARG A 263 -9.31 24.30 -1.74
N GLU A 264 -8.07 23.92 -1.43
CA GLU A 264 -6.92 24.22 -2.27
C GLU A 264 -7.02 23.57 -3.67
N ILE A 265 -7.57 22.35 -3.76
CA ILE A 265 -7.71 21.63 -5.02
C ILE A 265 -8.59 22.42 -6.00
N TRP A 266 -9.83 22.73 -5.63
CA TRP A 266 -10.76 23.39 -6.56
C TRP A 266 -10.48 24.88 -6.76
N THR A 267 -9.84 25.56 -5.80
CA THR A 267 -9.47 26.97 -5.95
C THR A 267 -8.18 27.19 -6.74
N LYS A 268 -7.24 26.23 -6.70
CA LYS A 268 -5.87 26.44 -7.20
C LYS A 268 -5.28 25.24 -7.93
N ARG A 269 -5.22 24.04 -7.33
CA ARG A 269 -4.40 22.94 -7.89
C ARG A 269 -5.00 22.38 -9.18
N ALA A 270 -6.31 22.19 -9.24
CA ALA A 270 -7.01 21.66 -10.42
C ALA A 270 -6.81 22.55 -11.66
N TRP A 271 -6.65 23.86 -11.47
CA TRP A 271 -6.40 24.82 -12.55
C TRP A 271 -5.06 24.63 -13.25
N ARG A 272 -4.08 23.97 -12.62
CA ARG A 272 -2.82 23.61 -13.27
C ARG A 272 -3.01 22.59 -14.39
N LEU A 273 -4.10 21.83 -14.35
CA LEU A 273 -4.44 20.78 -15.31
C LEU A 273 -5.32 21.29 -16.48
N LYS A 274 -5.47 22.61 -16.61
CA LYS A 274 -6.18 23.28 -17.72
C LYS A 274 -7.58 22.69 -17.96
N THR A 275 -7.79 21.99 -19.08
CA THR A 275 -9.08 21.42 -19.50
C THR A 275 -9.63 20.37 -18.53
N LEU A 276 -8.76 19.73 -17.74
CA LEU A 276 -9.16 18.68 -16.79
C LEU A 276 -9.78 19.24 -15.51
N VAL A 277 -9.75 20.56 -15.29
CA VAL A 277 -10.35 21.20 -14.10
C VAL A 277 -11.82 20.80 -13.90
N PHE A 278 -12.58 20.69 -14.99
CA PHE A 278 -13.99 20.27 -14.93
C PHE A 278 -14.14 18.86 -14.38
N LYS A 279 -13.34 17.93 -14.88
CA LYS A 279 -13.39 16.54 -14.45
C LYS A 279 -13.00 16.43 -12.98
N ILE A 280 -11.93 17.09 -12.56
CA ILE A 280 -11.51 17.11 -11.14
C ILE A 280 -12.61 17.67 -10.25
N VAL A 281 -13.19 18.83 -10.58
CA VAL A 281 -14.27 19.42 -9.78
C VAL A 281 -15.51 18.53 -9.77
N ALA A 282 -15.85 17.88 -10.90
CA ALA A 282 -16.92 16.89 -10.96
C ALA A 282 -16.66 15.69 -10.04
N VAL A 283 -15.42 15.20 -9.92
CA VAL A 283 -15.06 14.17 -8.93
C VAL A 283 -15.29 14.65 -7.51
N LEU A 284 -14.91 15.90 -7.19
CA LEU A 284 -15.14 16.44 -5.84
C LEU A 284 -16.64 16.51 -5.52
N PHE A 285 -17.46 16.91 -6.49
CA PHE A 285 -18.91 16.91 -6.34
C PHE A 285 -19.50 15.51 -6.21
N SER A 286 -19.04 14.54 -7.02
CA SER A 286 -19.57 13.18 -6.97
C SER A 286 -19.32 12.49 -5.62
N HIS A 287 -18.25 12.87 -4.92
CA HIS A 287 -17.92 12.38 -3.59
C HIS A 287 -18.44 13.27 -2.46
N GLY A 288 -19.19 14.34 -2.76
CA GLY A 288 -19.68 15.28 -1.75
C GLY A 288 -18.56 15.98 -0.97
N ALA A 289 -17.38 16.13 -1.56
CA ALA A 289 -16.20 16.64 -0.89
C ALA A 289 -16.25 18.18 -0.68
N ILE A 290 -16.93 18.90 -1.59
CA ILE A 290 -17.15 20.34 -1.45
C ILE A 290 -18.36 20.57 -0.54
N PRO A 291 -18.21 21.30 0.59
CA PRO A 291 -19.33 21.60 1.47
C PRO A 291 -20.46 22.32 0.74
N PHE A 292 -21.71 22.05 1.10
CA PHE A 292 -22.89 22.63 0.46
C PHE A 292 -22.85 24.17 0.36
N SER A 293 -22.34 24.84 1.41
CA SER A 293 -22.18 26.29 1.44
C SER A 293 -21.17 26.84 0.42
N GLU A 294 -20.24 26.00 -0.06
CA GLU A 294 -19.16 26.38 -0.99
C GLU A 294 -19.46 25.99 -2.44
N ILE A 295 -20.49 25.18 -2.70
CA ILE A 295 -20.83 24.71 -4.06
C ILE A 295 -21.05 25.88 -5.02
N LYS A 296 -21.78 26.90 -4.58
CA LYS A 296 -22.02 28.11 -5.37
C LYS A 296 -20.72 28.82 -5.74
N GLU A 297 -19.84 29.03 -4.76
CA GLU A 297 -18.53 29.66 -4.96
C GLU A 297 -17.68 28.86 -5.95
N ALA A 298 -17.64 27.54 -5.81
CA ALA A 298 -16.89 26.64 -6.70
C ALA A 298 -17.39 26.73 -8.14
N ASN A 299 -18.71 26.70 -8.36
CA ASN A 299 -19.29 26.85 -9.70
C ASN A 299 -18.96 28.22 -10.31
N GLN A 300 -19.11 29.31 -9.54
CA GLN A 300 -18.79 30.66 -10.01
C GLN A 300 -17.32 30.81 -10.41
N LEU A 301 -16.41 30.22 -9.63
CA LEU A 301 -14.99 30.19 -9.95
C LEU A 301 -14.74 29.43 -11.26
N LEU A 302 -15.38 28.26 -11.41
CA LEU A 302 -15.25 27.43 -12.61
C LEU A 302 -15.71 28.18 -13.87
N ILE A 303 -16.87 28.83 -13.81
CA ILE A 303 -17.45 29.59 -14.93
C ILE A 303 -16.63 30.84 -15.28
N SER A 304 -16.12 31.55 -14.27
CA SER A 304 -15.39 32.80 -14.49
C SER A 304 -13.99 32.59 -15.05
N LYS A 305 -13.30 31.50 -14.65
CA LYS A 305 -11.91 31.25 -15.07
C LYS A 305 -11.76 30.33 -16.26
N ALA A 306 -12.68 29.40 -16.50
CA ALA A 306 -12.55 28.43 -17.58
C ALA A 306 -13.13 28.95 -18.91
N THR A 307 -12.72 30.12 -19.38
CA THR A 307 -13.37 30.79 -20.52
C THR A 307 -13.21 30.10 -21.87
N ASP A 308 -12.20 29.24 -22.01
CA ASP A 308 -11.78 28.63 -23.29
C ASP A 308 -11.85 27.11 -23.29
N CYS A 309 -12.46 26.49 -22.27
CA CYS A 309 -12.61 25.05 -22.17
C CYS A 309 -13.99 24.67 -21.64
N ARG A 310 -14.46 23.48 -22.03
CA ARG A 310 -15.76 22.93 -21.64
C ARG A 310 -15.63 21.48 -21.16
N PRO A 311 -16.57 20.96 -20.35
CA PRO A 311 -16.68 19.53 -20.07
C PRO A 311 -16.66 18.72 -21.38
N GLN A 312 -15.85 17.67 -21.43
CA GLN A 312 -15.64 16.87 -22.66
C GLN A 312 -16.46 15.57 -22.67
N ASP A 313 -17.00 15.17 -21.53
CA ASP A 313 -17.70 13.89 -21.36
C ASP A 313 -18.99 14.05 -20.54
N ASP A 314 -19.95 13.17 -20.82
CA ASP A 314 -21.29 13.16 -20.22
C ASP A 314 -21.25 12.97 -18.69
N TRP A 315 -20.27 12.19 -18.20
CA TRP A 315 -20.13 11.93 -16.77
C TRP A 315 -19.78 13.23 -16.04
N THR A 316 -18.80 13.98 -16.53
CA THR A 316 -18.40 15.28 -16.00
C THR A 316 -19.57 16.26 -16.07
N HIS A 317 -20.26 16.33 -17.21
CA HIS A 317 -21.42 17.22 -17.37
C HIS A 317 -22.54 16.92 -16.36
N THR A 318 -22.88 15.64 -16.19
CA THR A 318 -23.94 15.19 -15.27
C THR A 318 -23.65 15.58 -13.82
N HIS A 319 -22.42 15.37 -13.35
CA HIS A 319 -22.07 15.66 -11.95
C HIS A 319 -21.97 17.17 -11.67
N LEU A 320 -21.52 17.97 -12.63
CA LEU A 320 -21.58 19.43 -12.53
C LEU A 320 -23.03 19.92 -12.51
N ALA A 321 -23.87 19.43 -13.43
CA ALA A 321 -25.27 19.83 -13.53
C ALA A 321 -26.06 19.47 -12.26
N ALA A 322 -25.86 18.27 -11.72
CA ALA A 322 -26.47 17.82 -10.46
C ALA A 322 -26.13 18.73 -9.26
N ASN A 323 -25.02 19.47 -9.34
CA ASN A 323 -24.54 20.38 -8.30
C ASN A 323 -24.77 21.87 -8.66
N GLY A 324 -25.75 22.15 -9.52
CA GLY A 324 -26.22 23.51 -9.78
C GLY A 324 -25.34 24.33 -10.73
N PHE A 325 -24.37 23.71 -11.41
CA PHE A 325 -23.49 24.39 -12.36
C PHE A 325 -24.28 25.09 -13.47
N GLY A 326 -25.28 24.42 -14.06
CA GLY A 326 -26.08 24.98 -15.15
C GLY A 326 -26.90 26.21 -14.73
N ASN A 327 -27.44 26.21 -13.51
CA ASN A 327 -28.19 27.35 -12.97
C ASN A 327 -27.28 28.57 -12.77
N GLU A 328 -26.12 28.37 -12.13
CA GLU A 328 -25.15 29.46 -11.93
C GLU A 328 -24.57 29.96 -13.27
N PHE A 329 -24.35 29.07 -14.24
CA PHE A 329 -23.92 29.47 -15.58
C PHE A 329 -24.95 30.36 -16.26
N PHE A 330 -26.23 29.98 -16.24
CA PHE A 330 -27.30 30.75 -16.84
C PHE A 330 -27.44 32.13 -16.20
N GLU A 331 -27.41 32.21 -14.87
CA GLU A 331 -27.44 33.46 -14.12
C GLU A 331 -26.27 34.38 -14.49
N ILE A 332 -25.04 33.86 -14.56
CA ILE A 332 -23.86 34.64 -14.96
C ILE A 332 -23.97 35.09 -16.42
N ALA A 333 -24.39 34.19 -17.32
CA ALA A 333 -24.50 34.49 -18.74
C ALA A 333 -25.52 35.60 -19.03
N LEU A 334 -26.66 35.59 -18.33
CA LEU A 334 -27.67 36.64 -18.41
C LEU A 334 -27.16 37.96 -17.83
N ASN A 335 -26.60 37.93 -16.61
CA ASN A 335 -26.20 39.15 -15.90
C ASN A 335 -24.96 39.83 -16.51
N GLN A 336 -24.05 39.08 -17.13
CA GLN A 336 -22.82 39.60 -17.74
C GLN A 336 -22.92 39.76 -19.27
N ASN A 337 -24.11 39.55 -19.84
CA ASN A 337 -24.36 39.60 -21.28
C ASN A 337 -23.39 38.68 -22.07
N ARG A 338 -23.04 37.51 -21.50
CA ARG A 338 -22.17 36.49 -22.11
C ARG A 338 -22.96 35.43 -22.87
N LEU A 339 -24.16 35.78 -23.35
CA LEU A 339 -25.04 34.85 -24.07
C LEU A 339 -24.40 34.26 -25.34
N TYR A 340 -23.43 34.95 -25.95
CA TYR A 340 -22.66 34.45 -27.10
C TYR A 340 -21.70 33.29 -26.73
N ASP A 341 -21.35 33.14 -25.45
CA ASP A 341 -20.59 31.98 -24.99
C ASP A 341 -21.49 30.75 -24.85
N ARG A 342 -22.82 30.86 -24.91
CA ARG A 342 -23.77 29.73 -24.74
C ARG A 342 -23.42 28.53 -25.62
N ASP A 343 -23.01 28.77 -26.86
CA ASP A 343 -22.64 27.71 -27.82
C ASP A 343 -21.31 26.99 -27.46
N LYS A 344 -20.52 27.56 -26.53
CA LYS A 344 -19.34 26.90 -25.94
C LYS A 344 -19.70 25.94 -24.81
N TRP A 345 -20.90 26.04 -24.23
CA TRP A 345 -21.27 25.37 -22.98
C TRP A 345 -22.47 24.43 -23.07
N VAL A 346 -23.24 24.52 -24.14
CA VAL A 346 -24.34 23.60 -24.47
C VAL A 346 -23.85 22.62 -25.55
N PRO A 347 -24.06 21.30 -25.40
CA PRO A 347 -23.70 20.30 -26.41
C PRO A 347 -24.33 20.56 -27.79
#